data_AF-A0A259S471-F1
#
_entry.id   AF-A0A259S471-F1
#
_cell.length_a   1.000
_cell.length_b   1.000
_cell.length_c   1.000
_cell.angle_alpha   90.00
_cell.angle_beta   90.00
_cell.angle_gamma   90.00
#
_symmetry.space_group_name_H-M   'P 1'
#
loop_
_entity.id
_entity.type
_entity.pdbx_description
1 polymer ?
#
loop_
_entity_poly.entity_id
_entity_poly.type
_entity_poly.pdbx_seq_one_letter_code
_entity_poly.pdbx_strand_id
1 'polypeptide(L)'
;MHATNTADVTTSTALDATSRDAAAIDATGFARQTAAILSSITEVIDGKADAVRSALICLLAEGHLLVEDVPGVGKTMLARALAASIDATVRRIQFTPDLLPGDVTGVSVYNPVAQEFEFKPGAVFAHIVIADEINRSSPKTQSALLEAMEEHQVTVDGNSRPLPDPFLVVATQNPLEMEGTYALPEAQRDRFMMRISMGYPDAEAETLMLRQRDTTNPLDAIRPVLTATDVRALITWARAVHVAPALEEYAVALSQATRSDPNLHLGASPRATLQLVRAAKVQAALDGRDYVVPDDLTSLLPAVFAHRLIPARGLHRAGARPIEAALEGIVRRIPVPVGLPR
;
A
#
# COMPACT_ATOMS: atom_id res chain seq x y z
N MET A 1 19.57 51.48 -49.33
CA MET A 1 18.33 52.20 -49.64
C MET A 1 17.23 51.15 -49.76
N HIS A 2 16.51 50.91 -48.68
CA HIS A 2 15.13 51.36 -48.46
C HIS A 2 14.09 50.34 -48.93
N ALA A 3 13.58 49.58 -47.97
CA ALA A 3 12.16 49.27 -47.87
C ALA A 3 11.82 48.97 -46.40
N THR A 4 10.89 49.76 -45.90
CA THR A 4 10.19 49.72 -44.61
C THR A 4 9.48 48.39 -44.34
N ASN A 5 9.49 47.91 -43.09
CA ASN A 5 8.27 47.35 -42.51
C ASN A 5 8.27 47.39 -40.97
N THR A 6 7.09 47.69 -40.45
CA THR A 6 6.60 47.55 -39.07
C THR A 6 7.17 46.35 -38.32
N ALA A 7 7.78 46.59 -37.15
CA ALA A 7 8.17 45.54 -36.22
C ALA A 7 7.04 45.26 -35.23
N ASP A 8 6.53 44.04 -35.36
CA ASP A 8 5.46 43.41 -34.61
C ASP A 8 5.71 43.36 -33.10
N VAL A 9 4.61 43.60 -32.39
CA VAL A 9 4.36 43.22 -31.01
C VAL A 9 4.37 41.69 -30.95
N THR A 10 5.43 41.08 -30.44
CA THR A 10 5.40 39.73 -29.85
C THR A 10 6.74 39.45 -29.19
N THR A 11 6.85 39.62 -27.87
CA THR A 11 7.79 38.85 -27.05
C THR A 11 7.48 39.04 -25.57
N SER A 12 7.56 37.93 -24.85
CA SER A 12 7.55 37.83 -23.39
C SER A 12 6.21 37.64 -22.68
N THR A 13 5.51 36.55 -23.02
CA THR A 13 4.54 35.89 -22.11
C THR A 13 4.86 34.40 -21.89
N ALA A 14 6.11 33.97 -22.13
CA ALA A 14 6.52 32.56 -22.05
C ALA A 14 7.42 32.21 -20.84
N LEU A 15 7.34 32.96 -19.73
CA LEU A 15 8.13 32.69 -18.52
C LEU A 15 7.30 32.47 -17.23
N ASP A 16 5.97 32.51 -17.30
CA ASP A 16 5.09 32.35 -16.12
C ASP A 16 4.53 30.93 -15.93
N ALA A 17 5.04 29.91 -16.64
CA ALA A 17 4.52 28.54 -16.56
C ALA A 17 5.33 27.59 -15.65
N THR A 18 6.43 28.05 -15.04
CA THR A 18 7.36 27.22 -14.25
C THR A 18 7.42 27.52 -12.75
N SER A 19 6.47 28.29 -12.22
CA SER A 19 6.32 28.49 -10.76
C SER A 19 4.89 28.17 -10.31
N ARG A 20 4.47 26.90 -10.47
CA ARG A 20 3.55 26.36 -9.47
C ARG A 20 4.42 26.11 -8.25
N ASP A 21 4.51 27.13 -7.40
CA ASP A 21 5.11 26.99 -6.08
C ASP A 21 4.62 25.69 -5.46
N ALA A 22 5.58 24.88 -5.02
CA ALA A 22 5.35 23.88 -4.01
C ALA A 22 4.89 24.64 -2.75
N ALA A 23 3.62 25.06 -2.72
CA ALA A 23 2.97 25.51 -1.52
C ALA A 23 3.21 24.39 -0.51
N ALA A 24 3.97 24.69 0.54
CA ALA A 24 4.27 23.74 1.59
C ALA A 24 2.95 23.09 1.99
N ILE A 25 2.80 21.80 1.72
CA ILE A 25 1.58 21.07 2.04
C ILE A 25 1.36 21.28 3.53
N ASP A 26 0.20 21.78 3.91
CA ASP A 26 -0.26 21.86 5.29
C ASP A 26 -1.27 20.74 5.55
N ALA A 27 -1.72 20.58 6.79
CA ALA A 27 -2.65 19.52 7.15
C ALA A 27 -3.96 19.59 6.34
N THR A 28 -4.42 20.81 6.04
CA THR A 28 -5.63 21.04 5.23
C THR A 28 -5.42 20.64 3.77
N GLY A 29 -4.27 21.00 3.19
CA GLY A 29 -3.86 20.63 1.84
C GLY A 29 -3.69 19.13 1.69
N PHE A 30 -3.11 18.46 2.70
CA PHE A 30 -3.00 17.01 2.75
C PHE A 30 -4.37 16.34 2.76
N ALA A 31 -5.25 16.74 3.68
CA ALA A 31 -6.60 16.17 3.81
C ALA A 31 -7.43 16.38 2.54
N ARG A 32 -7.36 17.57 1.91
CA ARG A 32 -8.07 17.86 0.66
C ARG A 32 -7.59 16.98 -0.49
N GLN A 33 -6.28 16.84 -0.68
CA GLN A 33 -5.72 16.04 -1.77
C GLN A 33 -6.02 14.55 -1.58
N THR A 34 -5.86 14.03 -0.36
CA THR A 34 -6.17 12.62 -0.07
C THR A 34 -7.67 12.32 -0.15
N ALA A 35 -8.54 13.25 0.26
CA ALA A 35 -9.98 13.13 0.05
C ALA A 35 -10.35 13.03 -1.44
N ALA A 36 -9.66 13.76 -2.33
CA ALA A 36 -9.86 13.65 -3.77
C ALA A 36 -9.47 12.25 -4.29
N ILE A 37 -8.36 11.67 -3.81
CA ILE A 37 -7.97 10.29 -4.15
C ILE A 37 -9.04 9.31 -3.67
N LEU A 38 -9.47 9.42 -2.41
CA LEU A 38 -10.48 8.53 -1.82
C LEU A 38 -11.82 8.60 -2.59
N SER A 39 -12.26 9.81 -2.95
CA SER A 39 -13.47 10.01 -3.75
C SER A 39 -13.36 9.35 -5.11
N SER A 40 -12.26 9.59 -5.84
CA SER A 40 -11.99 9.01 -7.15
C SER A 40 -12.01 7.48 -7.14
N ILE A 41 -11.47 6.84 -6.10
CA ILE A 41 -11.49 5.38 -5.98
C ILE A 41 -12.88 4.86 -5.61
N THR A 42 -13.59 5.55 -4.73
CA THR A 42 -14.92 5.14 -4.24
C THR A 42 -16.00 5.25 -5.33
N GLU A 43 -15.80 6.08 -6.36
CA GLU A 43 -16.66 6.11 -7.56
C GLU A 43 -16.66 4.79 -8.34
N VAL A 44 -15.60 3.98 -8.19
CA VAL A 44 -15.44 2.70 -8.89
C VAL A 44 -15.61 1.50 -7.96
N ILE A 45 -15.51 1.69 -6.65
CA ILE A 45 -15.53 0.61 -5.66
C ILE A 45 -16.61 0.89 -4.62
N ASP A 46 -17.73 0.20 -4.79
CA ASP A 46 -18.91 0.37 -3.95
C ASP A 46 -18.75 -0.32 -2.58
N GLY A 47 -19.09 0.41 -1.51
CA GLY A 47 -19.23 -0.16 -0.16
C GLY A 47 -17.93 -0.61 0.52
N LYS A 48 -16.75 -0.18 0.04
CA LYS A 48 -15.43 -0.61 0.57
C LYS A 48 -14.53 0.54 1.05
N ALA A 49 -15.13 1.58 1.64
CA ALA A 49 -14.40 2.77 2.09
C ALA A 49 -13.20 2.45 3.00
N ASP A 50 -13.33 1.50 3.94
CA ASP A 50 -12.25 1.13 4.86
C ASP A 50 -11.07 0.46 4.15
N ALA A 51 -11.35 -0.38 3.14
CA ALA A 51 -10.32 -1.03 2.33
C ALA A 51 -9.57 -0.01 1.46
N VAL A 52 -10.31 0.93 0.85
CA VAL A 52 -9.75 2.03 0.06
C VAL A 52 -8.87 2.92 0.94
N ARG A 53 -9.37 3.31 2.12
CA ARG A 53 -8.62 4.09 3.09
C ARG A 53 -7.35 3.37 3.55
N SER A 54 -7.45 2.09 3.87
CA SER A 54 -6.29 1.27 4.27
C SER A 54 -5.23 1.15 3.16
N ALA A 55 -5.65 1.01 1.90
CA ALA A 55 -4.73 0.98 0.77
C ALA A 55 -4.01 2.33 0.60
N LEU A 56 -4.72 3.45 0.75
CA LEU A 56 -4.10 4.78 0.72
C LEU A 56 -3.14 4.99 1.90
N ILE A 57 -3.53 4.57 3.12
CA ILE A 57 -2.64 4.59 4.29
C ILE A 57 -1.36 3.82 3.99
N CYS A 58 -1.51 2.60 3.46
CA CYS A 58 -0.39 1.73 3.14
C CYS A 58 0.56 2.35 2.10
N LEU A 59 0.02 2.97 1.03
CA LEU A 59 0.80 3.70 0.03
C LEU A 59 1.60 4.85 0.66
N LEU A 60 0.91 5.73 1.40
CA LEU A 60 1.51 6.95 1.94
C LEU A 60 2.45 6.68 3.13
N ALA A 61 2.30 5.55 3.80
CA ALA A 61 3.21 5.07 4.84
C ALA A 61 4.40 4.29 4.25
N GLU A 62 4.43 4.12 2.92
CA GLU A 62 5.45 3.36 2.17
C GLU A 62 5.53 1.90 2.63
N GLY A 63 4.35 1.30 2.80
CA GLY A 63 4.17 -0.09 3.09
C GLY A 63 3.74 -0.91 1.89
N HIS A 64 3.49 -2.18 2.15
CA HIS A 64 2.91 -3.11 1.18
C HIS A 64 1.68 -3.79 1.76
N LEU A 65 0.71 -4.06 0.88
CA LEU A 65 -0.62 -4.48 1.25
C LEU A 65 -0.80 -5.97 0.94
N LEU A 66 -1.21 -6.74 1.93
CA LEU A 66 -1.66 -8.12 1.77
C LEU A 66 -3.20 -8.17 1.79
N VAL A 67 -3.82 -8.74 0.76
CA VAL A 67 -5.27 -8.85 0.65
C VAL A 67 -5.69 -10.32 0.69
N GLU A 68 -6.08 -10.78 1.86
CA GLU A 68 -6.59 -12.13 2.11
C GLU A 68 -8.11 -12.11 1.94
N ASP A 69 -8.63 -12.79 0.91
CA ASP A 69 -10.07 -12.85 0.65
C ASP A 69 -10.41 -13.88 -0.42
N VAL A 70 -11.71 -14.13 -0.58
CA VAL A 70 -12.28 -14.93 -1.66
C VAL A 70 -12.06 -14.28 -3.04
N PRO A 71 -12.05 -15.05 -4.13
CA PRO A 71 -11.97 -14.52 -5.49
C PRO A 71 -13.15 -13.60 -5.83
N GLY A 72 -12.92 -12.62 -6.70
CA GLY A 72 -13.99 -11.81 -7.30
C GLY A 72 -14.43 -10.56 -6.52
N VAL A 73 -13.84 -10.25 -5.36
CA VAL A 73 -14.23 -9.11 -4.50
C VAL A 73 -13.54 -7.77 -4.86
N GLY A 74 -13.04 -7.62 -6.08
CA GLY A 74 -12.52 -6.33 -6.57
C GLY A 74 -11.07 -5.96 -6.18
N LYS A 75 -10.24 -6.91 -5.72
CA LYS A 75 -8.84 -6.65 -5.28
C LYS A 75 -7.99 -5.96 -6.34
N THR A 76 -8.06 -6.49 -7.56
CA THR A 76 -7.38 -5.93 -8.72
C THR A 76 -7.94 -4.55 -9.08
N MET A 77 -9.25 -4.32 -8.87
CA MET A 77 -9.90 -3.02 -9.11
C MET A 77 -9.38 -1.97 -8.14
N LEU A 78 -9.24 -2.29 -6.85
CA LEU A 78 -8.65 -1.40 -5.83
C LEU A 78 -7.28 -0.88 -6.24
N ALA A 79 -6.36 -1.78 -6.58
CA ALA A 79 -5.01 -1.38 -6.95
C ALA A 79 -4.96 -0.57 -8.26
N ARG A 80 -5.79 -0.93 -9.25
CA ARG A 80 -5.88 -0.19 -10.52
C ARG A 80 -6.53 1.18 -10.37
N ALA A 81 -7.60 1.28 -9.59
CA ALA A 81 -8.28 2.55 -9.31
C ALA A 81 -7.37 3.51 -8.52
N LEU A 82 -6.62 2.98 -7.55
CA LEU A 82 -5.59 3.73 -6.84
C LEU A 82 -4.54 4.27 -7.83
N ALA A 83 -3.96 3.40 -8.67
CA ALA A 83 -2.95 3.80 -9.66
C ALA A 83 -3.46 4.88 -10.62
N ALA A 84 -4.66 4.69 -11.17
CA ALA A 84 -5.29 5.63 -12.09
C ALA A 84 -5.59 6.98 -11.44
N SER A 85 -5.95 6.99 -10.15
CA SER A 85 -6.23 8.23 -9.41
C SER A 85 -4.99 9.10 -9.18
N ILE A 86 -3.78 8.52 -9.21
CA ILE A 86 -2.52 9.21 -8.92
C ILE A 86 -1.55 9.27 -10.11
N ASP A 87 -2.03 9.05 -11.34
CA ASP A 87 -1.21 9.01 -12.57
C ASP A 87 0.01 8.08 -12.44
N ALA A 88 -0.19 6.92 -11.84
CA ALA A 88 0.87 5.97 -11.55
C ALA A 88 0.81 4.74 -12.46
N THR A 89 1.98 4.22 -12.82
CA THR A 89 2.07 2.98 -13.59
C THR A 89 1.66 1.78 -12.76
N VAL A 90 0.88 0.88 -13.36
CA VAL A 90 0.46 -0.38 -12.73
C VAL A 90 0.91 -1.58 -13.56
N ARG A 91 1.46 -2.60 -12.90
CA ARG A 91 1.74 -3.90 -13.49
C ARG A 91 1.10 -5.00 -12.68
N ARG A 92 0.61 -6.03 -13.37
CA ARG A 92 0.00 -7.21 -12.75
C ARG A 92 0.91 -8.41 -12.99
N ILE A 93 1.16 -9.15 -11.93
CA ILE A 93 1.90 -10.41 -11.91
C ILE A 93 0.93 -11.47 -11.40
N GLN A 94 0.63 -12.45 -12.23
CA GLN A 94 -0.08 -13.64 -11.79
C GLN A 94 0.97 -14.64 -11.31
N PHE A 95 0.95 -14.99 -10.02
CA PHE A 95 1.86 -15.97 -9.48
C PHE A 95 1.35 -17.37 -9.87
N THR A 96 2.11 -18.05 -10.70
CA THR A 96 1.87 -19.41 -11.15
C THR A 96 3.06 -20.31 -10.78
N PRO A 97 2.90 -21.65 -10.77
CA PRO A 97 3.99 -22.55 -10.41
C PRO A 97 5.22 -22.45 -11.33
N ASP A 98 5.02 -22.01 -12.57
CA ASP A 98 6.04 -21.83 -13.61
C ASP A 98 6.65 -20.43 -13.65
N LEU A 99 6.11 -19.46 -12.90
CA LEU A 99 6.64 -18.09 -12.85
C LEU A 99 8.08 -18.07 -12.31
N LEU A 100 9.00 -17.51 -13.09
CA LEU A 100 10.41 -17.45 -12.72
C LEU A 100 10.73 -16.14 -11.96
N PRO A 101 11.76 -16.14 -11.09
CA PRO A 101 12.24 -14.92 -10.45
C PRO A 101 12.55 -13.79 -11.44
N GLY A 102 13.12 -14.13 -12.61
CA GLY A 102 13.46 -13.17 -13.66
C GLY A 102 12.25 -12.51 -14.33
N ASP A 103 11.06 -13.11 -14.29
CA ASP A 103 9.83 -12.45 -14.79
C ASP A 103 9.39 -11.34 -13.83
N VAL A 104 9.69 -11.52 -12.54
CA VAL A 104 9.43 -10.55 -11.47
C VAL A 104 10.46 -9.42 -11.52
N THR A 105 11.74 -9.75 -11.40
CA THR A 105 12.85 -8.78 -11.24
C THR A 105 13.42 -8.30 -12.57
N GLY A 106 13.28 -9.05 -13.65
CA GLY A 106 13.89 -8.74 -14.95
C GLY A 106 15.11 -9.60 -15.23
N VAL A 107 15.51 -9.60 -16.51
CA VAL A 107 16.61 -10.41 -17.03
C VAL A 107 17.46 -9.62 -18.01
N SER A 108 18.73 -9.97 -18.11
CA SER A 108 19.60 -9.46 -19.17
C SER A 108 19.52 -10.38 -20.38
N VAL A 109 19.15 -9.82 -21.53
CA VAL A 109 19.01 -10.54 -22.80
C VAL A 109 20.09 -10.06 -23.75
N TYR A 110 20.81 -10.99 -24.37
CA TYR A 110 21.82 -10.64 -25.37
C TYR A 110 21.15 -10.06 -26.62
N ASN A 111 21.50 -8.82 -26.97
CA ASN A 111 21.07 -8.17 -28.19
C ASN A 111 22.13 -8.42 -29.29
N PRO A 112 21.83 -9.26 -30.31
CA PRO A 112 22.83 -9.64 -31.32
C PRO A 112 23.21 -8.49 -32.27
N VAL A 113 22.39 -7.43 -32.37
CA VAL A 113 22.68 -6.26 -33.20
C VAL A 113 23.66 -5.34 -32.50
N ALA A 114 23.41 -5.03 -31.23
CA ALA A 114 24.30 -4.21 -30.41
C ALA A 114 25.53 -4.99 -29.90
N GLN A 115 25.49 -6.33 -29.96
CA GLN A 115 26.46 -7.24 -29.35
C GLN A 115 26.63 -7.03 -27.83
N GLU A 116 25.58 -6.56 -27.17
CA GLU A 116 25.58 -6.21 -25.75
C GLU A 116 24.42 -6.90 -25.01
N PHE A 117 24.57 -7.09 -23.70
CA PHE A 117 23.47 -7.55 -22.85
C PHE A 117 22.57 -6.37 -22.48
N GLU A 118 21.33 -6.41 -22.95
CA GLU A 118 20.31 -5.41 -22.64
C GLU A 118 19.42 -5.90 -21.50
N PHE A 119 19.27 -5.08 -20.46
CA PHE A 119 18.35 -5.38 -19.38
C PHE A 119 16.90 -5.17 -19.80
N LYS A 120 16.08 -6.20 -19.65
CA LYS A 120 14.63 -6.13 -19.80
C LYS A 120 13.98 -6.07 -18.41
N PRO A 121 13.35 -4.94 -18.04
CA PRO A 121 12.77 -4.76 -16.71
C PRO A 121 11.61 -5.73 -16.48
N GLY A 122 11.68 -6.45 -15.35
CA GLY A 122 10.63 -7.34 -14.91
C GLY A 122 9.37 -6.59 -14.48
N ALA A 123 8.35 -7.34 -14.09
CA ALA A 123 7.06 -6.77 -13.78
C ALA A 123 7.03 -5.88 -12.52
N VAL A 124 8.04 -5.95 -11.65
CA VAL A 124 8.13 -5.07 -10.46
C VAL A 124 8.46 -3.61 -10.77
N PHE A 125 8.92 -3.28 -11.99
CA PHE A 125 9.20 -1.90 -12.40
C PHE A 125 7.91 -1.13 -12.74
N ALA A 126 7.09 -0.88 -11.72
CA ALA A 126 5.89 -0.05 -11.75
C ALA A 126 5.66 0.57 -10.38
N HIS A 127 4.94 1.69 -10.30
CA HIS A 127 4.61 2.32 -9.02
C HIS A 127 3.66 1.43 -8.19
N ILE A 128 2.72 0.76 -8.84
CA ILE A 128 1.83 -0.21 -8.20
C ILE A 128 1.96 -1.58 -8.87
N VAL A 129 2.30 -2.59 -8.08
CA VAL A 129 2.43 -3.99 -8.52
C VAL A 129 1.33 -4.82 -7.88
N ILE A 130 0.50 -5.43 -8.71
CA ILE A 130 -0.54 -6.37 -8.27
C ILE A 130 0.05 -7.78 -8.35
N ALA A 131 0.31 -8.40 -7.20
CA ALA A 131 0.86 -9.75 -7.11
C ALA A 131 -0.27 -10.73 -6.76
N ASP A 132 -0.94 -11.27 -7.78
CA ASP A 132 -2.09 -12.16 -7.58
C ASP A 132 -1.64 -13.58 -7.21
N GLU A 133 -2.26 -14.14 -6.18
CA GLU A 133 -2.06 -15.51 -5.70
C GLU A 133 -0.59 -15.82 -5.38
N ILE A 134 0.07 -14.94 -4.63
CA ILE A 134 1.52 -15.04 -4.31
C ILE A 134 1.90 -16.41 -3.72
N ASN A 135 0.95 -17.11 -3.07
CA ASN A 135 1.12 -18.46 -2.55
C ASN A 135 1.15 -19.57 -3.61
N ARG A 136 0.98 -19.31 -4.91
CA ARG A 136 0.99 -20.33 -5.98
C ARG A 136 2.34 -20.49 -6.70
N SER A 137 3.31 -19.62 -6.44
CA SER A 137 4.66 -19.74 -7.03
C SER A 137 5.66 -20.36 -6.07
N SER A 138 6.81 -20.79 -6.60
CA SER A 138 7.92 -21.28 -5.78
C SER A 138 8.40 -20.25 -4.73
N PRO A 139 8.97 -20.70 -3.59
CA PRO A 139 9.56 -19.82 -2.58
C PRO A 139 10.67 -18.90 -3.13
N LYS A 140 11.35 -19.30 -4.21
CA LYS A 140 12.40 -18.51 -4.86
C LYS A 140 11.79 -17.30 -5.59
N THR A 141 10.69 -17.49 -6.29
CA THR A 141 9.96 -16.42 -6.98
C THR A 141 9.28 -15.47 -5.99
N GLN A 142 8.71 -16.00 -4.89
CA GLN A 142 8.21 -15.18 -3.78
C GLN A 142 9.32 -14.30 -3.19
N SER A 143 10.48 -14.89 -2.90
CA SER A 143 11.64 -14.16 -2.36
C SER A 143 12.07 -13.01 -3.27
N ALA A 144 12.04 -13.18 -4.60
CA ALA A 144 12.42 -12.15 -5.55
C ALA A 144 11.54 -10.90 -5.47
N LEU A 145 10.22 -11.07 -5.29
CA LEU A 145 9.30 -9.95 -5.06
C LEU A 145 9.54 -9.32 -3.68
N LEU A 146 9.71 -10.13 -2.64
CA LEU A 146 9.89 -9.68 -1.26
C LEU A 146 11.21 -8.94 -1.04
N GLU A 147 12.26 -9.29 -1.78
CA GLU A 147 13.53 -8.57 -1.80
C GLU A 147 13.37 -7.20 -2.48
N ALA A 148 12.67 -7.15 -3.62
CA ALA A 148 12.35 -5.88 -4.29
C ALA A 148 11.52 -4.95 -3.39
N MET A 149 10.60 -5.51 -2.60
CA MET A 149 9.82 -4.80 -1.58
C MET A 149 10.70 -4.22 -0.47
N GLU A 150 11.68 -4.98 0.03
CA GLU A 150 12.53 -4.55 1.14
C GLU A 150 13.57 -3.51 0.72
N GLU A 151 14.21 -3.75 -0.43
CA GLU A 151 15.37 -2.98 -0.88
C GLU A 151 14.97 -1.78 -1.74
N HIS A 152 13.72 -1.71 -2.19
CA HIS A 152 13.22 -0.69 -3.14
C HIS A 152 14.05 -0.59 -4.43
N GLN A 153 14.78 -1.65 -4.76
CA GLN A 153 15.61 -1.79 -5.94
C GLN A 153 15.74 -3.26 -6.31
N VAL A 154 16.18 -3.50 -7.53
CA VAL A 154 16.48 -4.84 -8.03
C VAL A 154 17.92 -4.88 -8.52
N THR A 155 18.69 -5.89 -8.10
CA THR A 155 20.06 -6.10 -8.57
C THR A 155 20.11 -7.31 -9.51
N VAL A 156 20.49 -7.07 -10.77
CA VAL A 156 20.68 -8.11 -11.80
C VAL A 156 22.06 -7.92 -12.41
N ASP A 157 22.83 -9.01 -12.50
CA ASP A 157 24.21 -9.02 -13.02
C ASP A 157 25.13 -7.96 -12.40
N GLY A 158 25.02 -7.78 -11.07
CA GLY A 158 25.82 -6.82 -10.30
C GLY A 158 25.40 -5.36 -10.45
N ASN A 159 24.36 -5.05 -11.23
CA ASN A 159 23.86 -3.69 -11.41
C ASN A 159 22.53 -3.49 -10.66
N SER A 160 22.54 -2.60 -9.67
CA SER A 160 21.34 -2.22 -8.92
C SER A 160 20.51 -1.18 -9.67
N ARG A 161 19.21 -1.40 -9.72
CA ARG A 161 18.24 -0.59 -10.46
C ARG A 161 17.12 -0.18 -9.51
N PRO A 162 16.93 1.13 -9.23
CA PRO A 162 15.88 1.57 -8.32
C PRO A 162 14.50 1.30 -8.90
N LEU A 163 13.55 1.00 -8.03
CA LEU A 163 12.14 0.91 -8.39
C LEU A 163 11.52 2.32 -8.47
N PRO A 164 10.39 2.49 -9.17
CA PRO A 164 9.67 3.77 -9.18
C PRO A 164 9.27 4.20 -7.76
N ASP A 165 9.26 5.51 -7.51
CA ASP A 165 8.88 6.09 -6.21
C ASP A 165 7.65 7.01 -6.41
N PRO A 166 6.51 6.74 -5.76
CA PRO A 166 6.26 5.69 -4.76
C PRO A 166 6.16 4.26 -5.32
N PHE A 167 6.45 3.26 -4.47
CA PHE A 167 6.37 1.83 -4.78
C PHE A 167 5.43 1.08 -3.82
N LEU A 168 4.34 0.52 -4.35
CA LEU A 168 3.36 -0.27 -3.59
C LEU A 168 3.16 -1.65 -4.24
N VAL A 169 3.38 -2.70 -3.46
CA VAL A 169 2.94 -4.05 -3.80
C VAL A 169 1.60 -4.33 -3.13
N VAL A 170 0.60 -4.71 -3.92
CA VAL A 170 -0.68 -5.26 -3.47
C VAL A 170 -0.69 -6.74 -3.78
N ALA A 171 -0.38 -7.58 -2.79
CA ALA A 171 -0.35 -9.02 -2.94
C ALA A 171 -1.67 -9.65 -2.50
N THR A 172 -2.15 -10.64 -3.25
CA THR A 172 -3.36 -11.39 -2.88
C THR A 172 -3.01 -12.83 -2.53
N GLN A 173 -3.70 -13.37 -1.53
CA GLN A 173 -3.61 -14.77 -1.15
C GLN A 173 -5.01 -15.35 -0.98
N ASN A 174 -5.22 -16.56 -1.48
CA ASN A 174 -6.43 -17.33 -1.25
C ASN A 174 -6.16 -18.35 -0.12
N PRO A 175 -6.75 -18.17 1.08
CA PRO A 175 -6.46 -19.03 2.22
C PRO A 175 -7.06 -20.44 2.12
N LEU A 176 -7.96 -20.68 1.16
CA LEU A 176 -8.70 -21.94 1.02
C LEU A 176 -8.09 -22.92 -0.01
N GLU A 177 -7.09 -22.50 -0.78
CA GLU A 177 -6.42 -23.39 -1.74
C GLU A 177 -5.47 -24.36 -1.02
N MET A 178 -5.77 -25.65 -1.11
CA MET A 178 -5.03 -26.71 -0.41
C MET A 178 -4.04 -27.49 -1.28
N GLU A 179 -4.16 -27.42 -2.61
CA GLU A 179 -3.28 -28.15 -3.54
C GLU A 179 -2.34 -27.20 -4.29
N GLY A 180 -1.05 -27.51 -4.29
CA GLY A 180 -0.04 -26.80 -5.09
C GLY A 180 0.35 -25.40 -4.59
N THR A 181 0.03 -25.05 -3.35
CA THR A 181 0.37 -23.74 -2.76
C THR A 181 1.55 -23.81 -1.79
N TYR A 182 2.40 -22.79 -1.84
CA TYR A 182 3.47 -22.49 -0.88
C TYR A 182 3.03 -21.33 0.00
N ALA A 183 2.59 -21.64 1.23
CA ALA A 183 2.23 -20.61 2.20
C ALA A 183 3.43 -19.69 2.48
N LEU A 184 3.20 -18.39 2.57
CA LEU A 184 4.25 -17.44 2.96
C LEU A 184 4.65 -17.73 4.41
N PRO A 185 5.93 -18.02 4.70
CA PRO A 185 6.44 -18.08 6.05
C PRO A 185 6.14 -16.78 6.82
N GLU A 186 6.06 -16.87 8.14
CA GLU A 186 5.78 -15.73 9.02
C GLU A 186 6.75 -14.56 8.79
N ALA A 187 8.04 -14.87 8.64
CA ALA A 187 9.08 -13.88 8.34
C ALA A 187 8.88 -13.17 6.99
N GLN A 188 8.18 -13.79 6.04
CA GLN A 188 7.82 -13.17 4.77
C GLN A 188 6.55 -12.33 4.89
N ARG A 189 5.53 -12.83 5.60
CA ARG A 189 4.30 -12.07 5.90
C ARG A 189 4.60 -10.78 6.67
N ASP A 190 5.61 -10.80 7.55
CA ASP A 190 6.05 -9.63 8.32
C ASP A 190 6.47 -8.44 7.45
N ARG A 191 6.87 -8.67 6.19
CA ARG A 191 7.24 -7.61 5.24
C ARG A 191 6.05 -6.79 4.75
N PHE A 192 4.84 -7.35 4.76
CA PHE A 192 3.61 -6.61 4.43
C PHE A 192 3.21 -5.74 5.61
N MET A 193 2.95 -4.46 5.35
CA MET A 193 2.58 -3.50 6.39
C MET A 193 1.20 -3.78 6.96
N MET A 194 0.24 -3.92 6.07
CA MET A 194 -1.16 -4.13 6.42
C MET A 194 -1.68 -5.38 5.75
N ARG A 195 -2.54 -6.09 6.46
CA ARG A 195 -3.41 -7.10 5.91
C ARG A 195 -4.85 -6.63 6.01
N ILE A 196 -5.54 -6.61 4.88
CA ILE A 196 -6.97 -6.27 4.81
C ILE A 196 -7.77 -7.43 4.21
N SER A 197 -9.06 -7.43 4.50
CA SER A 197 -10.08 -8.20 3.80
C SER A 197 -11.12 -7.21 3.27
N MET A 198 -11.60 -7.45 2.05
CA MET A 198 -12.68 -6.68 1.46
C MET A 198 -14.05 -7.26 1.79
N GLY A 199 -14.17 -8.59 1.92
CA GLY A 199 -15.42 -9.31 2.06
C GLY A 199 -16.32 -9.16 0.83
N TYR A 200 -17.43 -9.90 0.82
CA TYR A 200 -18.44 -9.72 -0.22
C TYR A 200 -19.01 -8.29 -0.19
N PRO A 201 -19.34 -7.69 -1.35
CA PRO A 201 -20.14 -6.47 -1.36
C PRO A 201 -21.45 -6.69 -0.60
N ASP A 202 -21.99 -5.63 0.01
CA ASP A 202 -23.36 -5.71 0.52
C ASP A 202 -24.36 -5.78 -0.64
N ALA A 203 -25.63 -6.07 -0.33
CA ALA A 203 -26.65 -6.27 -1.35
C ALA A 203 -26.88 -5.03 -2.25
N GLU A 204 -26.66 -3.81 -1.72
CA GLU A 204 -26.82 -2.57 -2.47
C GLU A 204 -25.67 -2.40 -3.47
N ALA A 205 -24.44 -2.58 -3.00
CA ALA A 205 -23.22 -2.59 -3.81
C ALA A 205 -23.27 -3.69 -4.87
N GLU A 206 -23.68 -4.90 -4.52
CA GLU A 206 -23.80 -6.01 -5.48
C GLU A 206 -24.85 -5.72 -6.56
N THR A 207 -25.98 -5.12 -6.18
CA THR A 207 -27.02 -4.68 -7.13
C THR A 207 -26.48 -3.58 -8.07
N LEU A 208 -25.70 -2.64 -7.56
CA LEU A 208 -25.10 -1.57 -8.36
C LEU A 208 -24.07 -2.13 -9.35
N MET A 209 -23.23 -3.06 -8.91
CA MET A 209 -22.28 -3.79 -9.77
C MET A 209 -22.98 -4.51 -10.93
N LEU A 210 -24.14 -5.13 -10.68
CA LEU A 210 -24.94 -5.77 -11.75
C LEU A 210 -25.45 -4.77 -12.78
N ARG A 211 -25.78 -3.53 -12.38
CA ARG A 211 -26.27 -2.48 -13.29
C ARG A 211 -25.16 -1.84 -14.12
N GLN A 212 -23.94 -1.76 -13.59
CA GLN A 212 -22.81 -1.09 -14.25
C GLN A 212 -22.04 -1.99 -15.21
N ARG A 213 -22.13 -3.33 -15.08
CA ARG A 213 -21.36 -4.29 -15.89
C ARG A 213 -21.68 -4.29 -17.39
N ASP A 214 -22.78 -3.69 -17.82
CA ASP A 214 -23.27 -3.82 -19.20
C ASP A 214 -22.87 -2.69 -20.17
N THR A 215 -22.15 -1.65 -19.75
CA THR A 215 -21.90 -0.48 -20.64
C THR A 215 -20.47 0.03 -20.78
N THR A 216 -19.62 0.01 -19.74
CA THR A 216 -18.23 0.54 -19.83
C THR A 216 -17.36 0.02 -18.67
N ASN A 217 -16.05 -0.15 -18.87
CA ASN A 217 -15.12 -0.45 -17.78
C ASN A 217 -15.03 0.78 -16.84
N PRO A 218 -15.41 0.68 -15.55
CA PRO A 218 -15.43 1.82 -14.63
C PRO A 218 -14.08 2.51 -14.47
N LEU A 219 -12.97 1.78 -14.66
CA LEU A 219 -11.62 2.34 -14.59
C LEU A 219 -11.35 3.38 -15.68
N ASP A 220 -12.02 3.29 -16.83
CA ASP A 220 -11.82 4.21 -17.96
C ASP A 220 -12.40 5.60 -17.66
N ALA A 221 -13.29 5.70 -16.67
CA ALA A 221 -13.86 6.97 -16.21
C ALA A 221 -12.95 7.71 -15.23
N ILE A 222 -12.00 7.02 -14.59
CA ILE A 222 -11.09 7.64 -13.62
C ILE A 222 -10.16 8.59 -14.35
N ARG A 223 -10.20 9.86 -13.96
CA ARG A 223 -9.21 10.86 -14.35
C ARG A 223 -8.22 11.04 -13.20
N PRO A 224 -6.91 11.07 -13.45
CA PRO A 224 -5.94 11.31 -12.40
C PRO A 224 -6.23 12.62 -11.66
N VAL A 225 -6.34 12.54 -10.33
CA VAL A 225 -6.55 13.71 -9.47
C VAL A 225 -5.24 14.27 -8.94
N LEU A 226 -4.20 13.44 -8.90
CA LEU A 226 -2.83 13.78 -8.51
C LEU A 226 -1.84 13.04 -9.42
N THR A 227 -0.57 13.45 -9.38
CA THR A 227 0.54 12.71 -10.00
C THR A 227 1.32 11.92 -8.95
N ALA A 228 2.15 10.97 -9.40
CA ALA A 228 3.10 10.27 -8.54
C ALA A 228 4.04 11.24 -7.81
N THR A 229 4.38 12.38 -8.41
CA THR A 229 5.21 13.41 -7.76
C THR A 229 4.47 14.09 -6.61
N ASP A 230 3.19 14.39 -6.77
CA ASP A 230 2.36 14.96 -5.71
C ASP A 230 2.23 13.97 -4.54
N VAL A 231 2.08 12.68 -4.84
CA VAL A 231 2.05 11.61 -3.82
C VAL A 231 3.34 11.56 -3.00
N ARG A 232 4.52 11.74 -3.62
CA ARG A 232 5.78 11.83 -2.86
C ARG A 232 5.82 13.03 -1.92
N ALA A 233 5.23 14.16 -2.31
CA ALA A 233 5.11 15.32 -1.44
C ALA A 233 4.18 15.01 -0.23
N LEU A 234 3.07 14.29 -0.46
CA LEU A 234 2.21 13.80 0.62
C LEU A 234 2.96 12.83 1.54
N ILE A 235 3.72 11.87 1.02
CA ILE A 235 4.56 10.94 1.81
C ILE A 235 5.54 11.73 2.68
N THR A 236 6.23 12.71 2.10
CA THR A 236 7.20 13.55 2.82
C THR A 236 6.53 14.30 3.96
N TRP A 237 5.32 14.83 3.74
CA TRP A 237 4.56 15.52 4.77
C TRP A 237 4.09 14.56 5.88
N ALA A 238 3.53 13.40 5.52
CA ALA A 238 3.09 12.39 6.49
C ALA A 238 4.24 11.90 7.38
N ARG A 239 5.46 11.78 6.83
CA ARG A 239 6.69 11.50 7.60
C ARG A 239 7.02 12.60 8.62
N ALA A 240 6.57 13.83 8.44
CA ALA A 240 6.82 14.93 9.36
C ALA A 240 5.76 15.06 10.49
N VAL A 241 4.62 14.37 10.39
CA VAL A 241 3.56 14.35 11.42
C VAL A 241 4.15 14.01 12.80
N HIS A 242 3.81 14.80 13.81
CA HIS A 242 4.37 14.66 15.14
C HIS A 242 3.83 13.43 15.87
N VAL A 243 4.74 12.71 16.54
CA VAL A 243 4.41 11.63 17.47
C VAL A 243 5.03 11.99 18.81
N ALA A 244 4.20 12.15 19.84
CA ALA A 244 4.69 12.43 21.18
C ALA A 244 5.48 11.23 21.72
N PRO A 245 6.56 11.42 22.51
CA PRO A 245 7.35 10.31 23.07
C PRO A 245 6.48 9.29 23.84
N ALA A 246 5.46 9.77 24.56
CA ALA A 246 4.51 8.90 25.26
C ALA A 246 3.70 7.97 24.34
N LEU A 247 3.46 8.36 23.08
CA LEU A 247 2.80 7.51 22.07
C LEU A 247 3.77 6.50 21.46
N GLU A 248 5.05 6.85 21.33
CA GLU A 248 6.09 5.90 20.93
C GLU A 248 6.23 4.79 21.99
N GLU A 249 6.29 5.19 23.27
CA GLU A 249 6.27 4.26 24.41
C GLU A 249 5.00 3.41 24.43
N TYR A 250 3.83 4.01 24.16
CA TYR A 250 2.57 3.28 24.07
C TYR A 250 2.56 2.25 22.93
N ALA A 251 3.07 2.60 21.74
CA ALA A 251 3.20 1.67 20.62
C ALA A 251 4.15 0.49 20.95
N VAL A 252 5.27 0.78 21.63
CA VAL A 252 6.19 -0.25 22.13
C VAL A 252 5.50 -1.13 23.18
N ALA A 253 4.75 -0.56 24.12
CA ALA A 253 4.02 -1.29 25.14
C ALA A 253 2.96 -2.23 24.52
N LEU A 254 2.22 -1.76 23.52
CA LEU A 254 1.28 -2.58 22.74
C LEU A 254 2.00 -3.76 22.08
N SER A 255 3.14 -3.53 21.42
CA SER A 255 3.94 -4.60 20.81
C SER A 255 4.49 -5.59 21.84
N GLN A 256 5.06 -5.11 22.94
CA GLN A 256 5.57 -5.95 24.02
C GLN A 256 4.46 -6.81 24.64
N ALA A 257 3.27 -6.25 24.81
CA ALA A 257 2.11 -6.97 25.33
C ALA A 257 1.71 -8.14 24.42
N THR A 258 1.86 -8.03 23.10
CA THR A 258 1.62 -9.18 22.19
C THR A 258 2.67 -10.29 22.35
N ARG A 259 3.89 -9.97 22.76
CA ARG A 259 4.99 -10.95 22.93
C ARG A 259 4.90 -11.71 24.24
N SER A 260 4.22 -11.15 25.24
CA SER A 260 4.00 -11.74 26.56
C SER A 260 2.57 -12.25 26.77
N ASP A 261 1.67 -12.09 25.80
CA ASP A 261 0.29 -12.56 25.93
C ASP A 261 0.23 -14.10 25.86
N PRO A 262 -0.37 -14.78 26.84
CA PRO A 262 -0.43 -16.25 26.87
C PRO A 262 -1.27 -16.85 25.74
N ASN A 263 -2.11 -16.06 25.07
CA ASN A 263 -2.90 -16.53 23.93
C ASN A 263 -2.13 -16.51 22.61
N LEU A 264 -0.89 -15.99 22.60
CA LEU A 264 -0.07 -15.84 21.42
C LEU A 264 1.21 -16.67 21.55
N HIS A 265 1.51 -17.49 20.54
CA HIS A 265 2.77 -18.19 20.41
C HIS A 265 3.87 -17.29 19.87
N LEU A 266 3.52 -16.38 18.95
CA LEU A 266 4.40 -15.39 18.38
C LEU A 266 3.73 -14.01 18.43
N GLY A 267 4.44 -13.05 19.03
CA GLY A 267 4.05 -11.65 19.13
C GLY A 267 4.53 -10.80 17.94
N ALA A 268 4.17 -9.52 17.94
CA ALA A 268 4.52 -8.59 16.88
C ALA A 268 6.03 -8.30 16.85
N SER A 269 6.62 -8.27 15.66
CA SER A 269 8.03 -7.94 15.43
C SER A 269 8.35 -6.46 15.73
N PRO A 270 9.63 -6.08 15.88
CA PRO A 270 10.01 -4.65 15.93
C PRO A 270 9.59 -3.88 14.67
N ARG A 271 9.66 -4.53 13.50
CA ARG A 271 9.17 -3.98 12.22
C ARG A 271 7.71 -3.60 12.29
N ALA A 272 6.87 -4.45 12.89
CA ALA A 272 5.45 -4.15 13.08
C ALA A 272 5.23 -2.87 13.88
N THR A 273 6.04 -2.62 14.91
CA THR A 273 5.95 -1.40 15.73
C THR A 273 6.28 -0.15 14.92
N LEU A 274 7.38 -0.18 14.16
CA LEU A 274 7.78 0.92 13.29
C LEU A 274 6.71 1.23 12.24
N GLN A 275 6.15 0.19 11.63
CA GLN A 275 5.13 0.33 10.62
C GLN A 275 3.78 0.79 11.17
N LEU A 276 3.42 0.39 12.40
CA LEU A 276 2.23 0.91 13.09
C LEU A 276 2.34 2.43 13.28
N VAL A 277 3.48 2.92 13.77
CA VAL A 277 3.70 4.36 13.97
C VAL A 277 3.67 5.13 12.64
N ARG A 278 4.29 4.58 11.58
CA ARG A 278 4.22 5.18 10.23
C ARG A 278 2.79 5.26 9.70
N ALA A 279 2.02 4.19 9.83
CA ALA A 279 0.63 4.16 9.40
C ALA A 279 -0.26 5.09 10.23
N ALA A 280 -0.03 5.19 11.55
CA ALA A 280 -0.74 6.10 12.44
C ALA A 280 -0.49 7.58 12.10
N LYS A 281 0.73 7.94 11.69
CA LYS A 281 1.05 9.29 11.19
C LYS A 281 0.24 9.64 9.95
N VAL A 282 0.11 8.70 9.01
CA VAL A 282 -0.72 8.90 7.82
C VAL A 282 -2.19 8.97 8.20
N GLN A 283 -2.67 8.14 9.14
CA GLN A 283 -4.05 8.18 9.58
C GLN A 283 -4.41 9.53 10.21
N ALA A 284 -3.56 10.05 11.09
CA ALA A 284 -3.71 11.39 11.64
C ALA A 284 -3.77 12.46 10.54
N ALA A 285 -2.87 12.36 9.56
CA ALA A 285 -2.82 13.25 8.40
C ALA A 285 -4.12 13.22 7.58
N LEU A 286 -4.68 12.03 7.33
CA LEU A 286 -5.95 11.87 6.61
C LEU A 286 -7.13 12.51 7.37
N ASP A 287 -7.03 12.58 8.70
CA ASP A 287 -8.01 13.25 9.55
C ASP A 287 -7.75 14.76 9.71
N GLY A 288 -6.79 15.30 8.95
CA GLY A 288 -6.44 16.73 8.98
C GLY A 288 -5.63 17.15 10.20
N ARG A 289 -4.99 16.20 10.89
CA ARG A 289 -4.13 16.45 12.07
C ARG A 289 -2.67 16.32 11.70
N ASP A 290 -1.83 17.17 12.29
CA ASP A 290 -0.36 17.12 12.20
C ASP A 290 0.29 16.44 13.42
N TYR A 291 -0.52 15.80 14.27
CA TYR A 291 -0.10 14.98 15.40
C TYR A 291 -0.93 13.70 15.53
N VAL A 292 -0.28 12.65 16.02
CA VAL A 292 -0.92 11.35 16.29
C VAL A 292 -1.65 11.38 17.64
N VAL A 293 -2.81 10.70 17.72
CA VAL A 293 -3.53 10.40 18.97
C VAL A 293 -3.53 8.89 19.23
N PRO A 294 -3.84 8.42 20.46
CA PRO A 294 -3.85 6.99 20.76
C PRO A 294 -4.73 6.14 19.83
N ASP A 295 -5.87 6.68 19.41
CA ASP A 295 -6.83 5.97 18.55
C ASP A 295 -6.29 5.69 17.14
N ASP A 296 -5.34 6.50 16.65
CA ASP A 296 -4.64 6.24 15.38
C ASP A 296 -3.80 4.97 15.44
N LEU A 297 -3.27 4.64 16.61
CA LEU A 297 -2.51 3.40 16.81
C LEU A 297 -3.46 2.23 17.00
N THR A 298 -4.43 2.34 17.90
CA THR A 298 -5.28 1.21 18.30
C THR A 298 -6.20 0.72 17.19
N SER A 299 -6.75 1.63 16.38
CA SER A 299 -7.61 1.30 15.25
C SER A 299 -6.86 0.55 14.13
N LEU A 300 -5.56 0.78 13.98
CA LEU A 300 -4.72 0.12 12.97
C LEU A 300 -4.14 -1.21 13.44
N LEU A 301 -4.22 -1.55 14.73
CA LEU A 301 -3.66 -2.81 15.25
C LEU A 301 -4.16 -4.07 14.52
N PRO A 302 -5.47 -4.25 14.23
CA PRO A 302 -5.91 -5.44 13.52
C PRO A 302 -5.32 -5.55 12.11
N ALA A 303 -5.21 -4.44 11.39
CA ALA A 303 -4.67 -4.43 10.04
C ALA A 303 -3.14 -4.61 10.02
N VAL A 304 -2.43 -4.03 11.00
CA VAL A 304 -0.97 -4.04 11.02
C VAL A 304 -0.42 -5.26 11.77
N PHE A 305 -1.01 -5.70 12.88
CA PHE A 305 -0.45 -6.79 13.70
C PHE A 305 -1.00 -8.17 13.34
N ALA A 306 -2.26 -8.31 12.95
CA ALA A 306 -2.92 -9.62 12.99
C ALA A 306 -2.23 -10.70 12.13
N HIS A 307 -1.70 -10.36 10.95
CA HIS A 307 -1.02 -11.33 10.08
C HIS A 307 0.39 -11.73 10.54
N ARG A 308 0.90 -11.08 11.60
CA ARG A 308 2.21 -11.35 12.20
C ARG A 308 2.13 -12.17 13.47
N LEU A 309 0.93 -12.29 14.03
CA LEU A 309 0.68 -13.00 15.27
C LEU A 309 0.32 -14.45 15.00
N ILE A 310 0.79 -15.34 15.87
CA ILE A 310 0.43 -16.75 15.84
C ILE A 310 -0.32 -17.06 17.12
N PRO A 311 -1.54 -17.61 17.07
CA PRO A 311 -2.25 -18.02 18.26
C PRO A 311 -1.54 -19.20 18.95
N ALA A 312 -1.60 -19.24 20.28
CA ALA A 312 -1.11 -20.38 21.04
C ALA A 312 -1.91 -21.66 20.70
N ARG A 313 -1.25 -22.82 20.80
CA ARG A 313 -1.85 -24.13 20.46
C ARG A 313 -3.11 -24.38 21.29
N GLY A 314 -4.18 -24.89 20.66
CA GLY A 314 -5.44 -25.24 21.33
C GLY A 314 -6.49 -24.12 21.41
N LEU A 315 -6.18 -22.90 20.95
CA LEU A 315 -7.14 -21.79 20.87
C LEU A 315 -8.00 -21.79 19.59
N HIS A 316 -7.80 -22.74 18.67
CA HIS A 316 -8.65 -22.93 17.50
C HIS A 316 -9.99 -23.57 17.90
N ARG A 317 -10.87 -22.81 18.57
CA ARG A 317 -12.30 -23.16 18.64
C ARG A 317 -12.94 -22.75 17.31
N ALA A 318 -13.80 -23.60 16.76
CA ALA A 318 -14.53 -23.30 15.53
C ALA A 318 -15.26 -21.95 15.64
N GLY A 319 -14.92 -21.00 14.76
CA GLY A 319 -15.50 -19.65 14.72
C GLY A 319 -14.82 -18.59 15.59
N ALA A 320 -13.83 -18.93 16.43
CA ALA A 320 -13.09 -17.93 17.19
C ALA A 320 -12.06 -17.22 16.30
N ARG A 321 -11.97 -15.89 16.45
CA ARG A 321 -10.90 -15.02 15.93
C ARG A 321 -9.90 -14.74 17.07
N PRO A 322 -9.01 -15.70 17.42
CA PRO A 322 -8.21 -15.63 18.64
C PRO A 322 -7.23 -14.47 18.64
N ILE A 323 -6.75 -14.07 17.45
CA ILE A 323 -5.80 -12.96 17.30
C ILE A 323 -6.50 -11.62 17.56
N GLU A 324 -7.64 -11.39 16.93
CA GLU A 324 -8.44 -10.18 17.10
C GLU A 324 -8.89 -10.02 18.56
N ALA A 325 -9.36 -11.11 19.18
CA ALA A 325 -9.73 -11.09 20.60
C ALA A 325 -8.52 -10.80 21.52
N ALA A 326 -7.33 -11.34 21.22
CA ALA A 326 -6.12 -11.04 21.98
C ALA A 326 -5.73 -9.56 21.83
N LEU A 327 -5.79 -9.00 20.62
CA LEU A 327 -5.52 -7.59 20.35
C LEU A 327 -6.51 -6.67 21.10
N GLU A 328 -7.80 -6.96 21.05
CA GLU A 328 -8.81 -6.21 21.81
C GLU A 328 -8.54 -6.26 23.33
N GLY A 329 -8.17 -7.43 23.85
CA GLY A 329 -7.79 -7.61 25.24
C GLY A 329 -6.54 -6.81 25.64
N ILE A 330 -5.54 -6.76 24.77
CA ILE A 330 -4.31 -5.97 24.95
C ILE A 330 -4.65 -4.48 25.00
N VAL A 331 -5.43 -3.96 24.04
CA VAL A 331 -5.80 -2.53 23.99
C VAL A 331 -6.52 -2.11 25.26
N ARG A 332 -7.41 -2.94 25.80
CA ARG A 332 -8.14 -2.65 27.05
C ARG A 332 -7.23 -2.66 28.29
N ARG A 333 -6.13 -3.42 28.26
CA ARG A 333 -5.23 -3.63 29.41
C ARG A 333 -4.12 -2.59 29.49
N ILE A 334 -3.59 -2.16 28.35
CA ILE A 334 -2.48 -1.21 28.31
C ILE A 334 -3.00 0.22 28.52
N PRO A 335 -2.60 0.91 29.61
CA PRO A 335 -3.07 2.26 29.88
C PRO A 335 -2.73 3.23 28.75
N VAL A 336 -3.71 4.02 28.34
CA VAL A 336 -3.50 5.15 27.42
C VAL A 336 -2.72 6.25 28.15
N PRO A 337 -1.69 6.86 27.54
CA PRO A 337 -0.94 7.93 28.19
C PRO A 337 -1.84 9.11 28.60
N VAL A 338 -1.61 9.63 29.81
CA VAL A 338 -2.40 10.73 30.39
C VAL A 338 -1.89 12.07 29.88
N GLY A 339 -2.79 13.00 29.53
CA GLY A 339 -2.44 14.37 29.13
C GLY A 339 -2.29 14.62 27.63
N LEU A 340 -2.58 13.62 26.80
CA LEU A 340 -2.66 13.76 25.34
C LEU A 340 -4.12 14.01 24.90
N PRO A 341 -4.35 14.75 23.80
CA PRO A 341 -5.66 14.81 23.16
C PRO A 341 -6.11 13.40 22.77
N ARG A 342 -7.40 13.13 22.96
CA ARG A 342 -8.08 11.92 22.50
C ARG A 342 -8.67 12.17 21.13
#